data_AF-A0A0F9BVK8-F1
#
_entry.id   AF-A0A0F9BVK8-F1
#
_cell.length_a   1.000
_cell.length_b   1.000
_cell.length_c   1.000
_cell.angle_alpha   90.00
_cell.angle_beta   90.00
_cell.angle_gamma   90.00
#
_symmetry.space_group_name_H-M   'P 1'
#
loop_
_entity.id
_entity.type
_entity.pdbx_description
1 polymer ?
#
loop_
_entity_poly.entity_id
_entity_poly.type
_entity_poly.pdbx_seq_one_letter_code
_entity_poly.pdbx_strand_id
1 'polypeptide(L)' 'NREWRDMAKIKIDSNLFARAKTAAEVAGYSSMEEFVTHIIEREVAKYESGDDDEKTADKLRGLGYIE' A
#
# COMPACT_ATOMS: atom_id res chain seq x y z
N ASN A 1 30.94 5.81 5.45
CA ASN A 1 30.60 4.40 5.72
C ASN A 1 29.48 4.29 6.75
N ARG A 2 28.30 4.89 6.48
CA ARG A 2 27.23 5.06 7.49
C ARG A 2 25.82 4.92 6.89
N GLU A 3 25.68 4.26 5.74
CA GLU A 3 24.43 4.23 4.96
C GLU A 3 23.59 2.96 5.17
N TRP A 4 23.99 2.07 6.07
CA TRP A 4 23.32 0.76 6.26
C TRP A 4 22.51 0.64 7.56
N ARG A 5 22.31 1.73 8.32
CA ARG A 5 21.77 1.66 9.68
C ARG A 5 20.25 1.55 9.78
N ASP A 6 19.49 1.68 8.69
CA ASP A 6 18.03 1.81 8.77
C ASP A 6 17.27 0.85 7.85
N MET A 7 17.72 -0.40 7.71
CA MET A 7 16.84 -1.47 7.21
C MET A 7 16.00 -2.03 8.35
N ALA A 8 14.76 -1.55 8.47
CA ALA A 8 13.80 -2.07 9.43
C ALA A 8 13.51 -3.56 9.14
N LYS A 9 13.67 -4.42 10.15
CA LYS A 9 13.33 -5.84 10.07
C LYS A 9 11.98 -6.08 10.71
N ILE A 10 11.05 -6.69 9.98
CA ILE A 10 9.71 -7.01 10.45
C ILE A 10 9.56 -8.54 10.49
N LYS A 11 9.01 -9.06 11.58
CA LYS A 11 8.67 -10.49 11.67
C LYS A 11 7.33 -10.73 10.99
N ILE A 12 7.27 -11.76 10.16
CA ILE A 12 6.06 -12.22 9.47
C ILE A 12 5.84 -13.68 9.86
N ASP A 13 4.58 -14.06 10.06
CA ASP A 13 4.20 -15.45 10.27
C ASP A 13 4.66 -16.33 9.09
N SER A 14 5.23 -17.50 9.40
CA SER A 14 5.83 -18.38 8.39
C SER A 14 4.81 -18.90 7.37
N ASN A 15 3.57 -19.15 7.79
CA ASN A 15 2.52 -19.62 6.89
C ASN A 15 2.03 -18.49 5.97
N LEU A 16 1.91 -17.26 6.50
CA LEU A 16 1.63 -16.07 5.70
C LEU A 16 2.74 -15.80 4.68
N PHE A 17 4.01 -15.90 5.09
CA PHE A 17 5.15 -15.69 4.20
C PHE A 17 5.17 -16.70 3.04
N ALA A 18 4.90 -17.98 3.31
CA ALA A 18 4.82 -19.01 2.28
C ALA A 18 3.72 -18.70 1.24
N ARG A 19 2.52 -18.31 1.71
CA ARG A 19 1.42 -17.91 0.83
C ARG A 19 1.73 -16.65 0.03
N ALA A 20 2.39 -15.68 0.65
CA ALA A 20 2.80 -14.45 -0.02
C ALA A 20 3.82 -14.71 -1.11
N LYS A 21 4.76 -15.64 -0.89
CA LYS A 21 5.73 -16.05 -1.92
C LYS A 21 5.04 -16.65 -3.14
N THR A 22 4.11 -17.59 -2.93
CA THR A 22 3.32 -18.15 -4.04
C THR A 22 2.52 -17.08 -4.77
N ALA A 23 1.92 -16.13 -4.03
CA ALA A 23 1.18 -15.02 -4.63
C ALA A 23 2.09 -14.11 -5.47
N ALA A 24 3.31 -13.83 -5.01
CA ALA A 24 4.29 -13.02 -5.72
C ALA A 24 4.72 -13.68 -7.04
N GLU A 25 4.99 -14.99 -7.03
CA GLU A 25 5.34 -15.77 -8.22
C GLU A 25 4.20 -15.78 -9.25
N VAL A 26 2.96 -16.03 -8.80
CA VAL A 26 1.77 -16.02 -9.66
C VAL A 26 1.51 -14.65 -10.27
N ALA A 27 1.75 -13.58 -9.50
CA ALA A 27 1.60 -12.21 -9.96
C ALA A 27 2.78 -11.69 -10.81
N GLY A 28 3.81 -12.53 -11.04
CA GLY A 28 4.93 -12.22 -11.93
C GLY A 28 5.98 -11.27 -11.34
N TYR A 29 6.06 -11.16 -10.02
CA TYR A 29 7.09 -10.36 -9.35
C TYR A 29 8.46 -11.03 -9.44
N SER A 30 9.51 -10.22 -9.58
CA SER A 30 10.88 -10.75 -9.72
C SER A 30 11.44 -11.25 -8.39
N SER A 31 10.95 -10.72 -7.27
CA SER A 31 11.39 -11.04 -5.91
C SER A 31 10.30 -10.79 -4.88
N MET A 32 10.40 -11.50 -3.73
CA MET A 32 9.51 -11.28 -2.59
C MET A 32 9.66 -9.86 -2.00
N GLU A 33 10.86 -9.30 -2.04
CA GLU A 33 11.12 -7.92 -1.59
C GLU A 33 10.35 -6.90 -2.42
N GLU A 34 10.38 -7.04 -3.76
CA GLU A 34 9.64 -6.17 -4.68
C GLU A 34 8.12 -6.26 -4.43
N PHE A 35 7.60 -7.47 -4.25
CA PHE A 35 6.20 -7.69 -3.91
C PHE A 35 5.80 -6.99 -2.61
N VAL A 36 6.58 -7.18 -1.54
CA VAL A 36 6.28 -6.57 -0.23
C VAL A 36 6.37 -5.05 -0.30
N THR A 37 7.40 -4.50 -0.96
CA THR A 37 7.55 -3.06 -1.14
C THR A 37 6.35 -2.47 -1.86
N HIS A 38 5.94 -3.04 -3.00
CA HIS A 38 4.80 -2.53 -3.77
C HIS A 38 3.50 -2.57 -2.95
N ILE A 39 3.24 -3.65 -2.22
CA ILE A 39 2.04 -3.75 -1.38
C ILE A 39 2.07 -2.73 -0.24
N ILE A 40 3.21 -2.52 0.41
CA ILE A 40 3.37 -1.51 1.47
C ILE A 40 3.18 -0.11 0.90
N GLU A 41 3.84 0.24 -0.21
CA GLU A 41 3.69 1.55 -0.86
C GLU A 41 2.23 1.83 -1.21
N ARG A 42 1.56 0.85 -1.83
CA ARG A 42 0.14 0.97 -2.18
C ARG A 42 -0.74 1.17 -0.95
N GLU A 43 -0.45 0.49 0.14
CA GLU A 43 -1.24 0.60 1.37
C GLU A 43 -0.98 1.93 2.08
N VAL A 44 0.28 2.37 2.17
CA VAL A 44 0.68 3.67 2.74
C VAL A 44 0.03 4.82 1.96
N ALA A 45 0.06 4.78 0.63
CA ALA A 45 -0.53 5.81 -0.22
C ALA A 45 -2.03 6.06 0.06
N LYS A 46 -2.79 5.04 0.50
CA LYS A 46 -4.20 5.20 0.88
C LYS A 46 -4.38 6.09 2.10
N TYR A 47 -3.45 6.06 3.04
CA TYR A 47 -3.50 6.85 4.27
C TYR A 47 -2.81 8.21 4.10
N GLU A 48 -1.81 8.31 3.22
CA GLU A 48 -1.20 9.61 2.86
C GLU A 48 -2.15 10.48 2.03
N SER A 49 -2.96 9.87 1.16
CA SER A 49 -3.97 10.60 0.37
C SER A 49 -5.25 10.92 1.17
N GLY A 50 -5.33 10.44 2.41
CA GLY A 50 -6.49 10.58 3.30
C GLY A 50 -6.72 11.98 3.89
N ASP A 51 -5.87 12.97 3.58
CA ASP A 51 -6.13 14.40 3.89
C ASP A 51 -6.87 15.14 2.75
N ASP A 52 -6.94 14.57 1.54
CA ASP A 52 -7.54 15.24 0.37
C ASP A 52 -8.93 14.72 -0.03
N ASP A 53 -9.28 13.46 0.28
CA ASP A 53 -10.56 12.87 -0.17
C ASP A 53 -11.79 13.27 0.67
N GLU A 54 -11.63 13.83 1.89
CA GLU A 54 -12.74 14.44 2.63
C GLU A 54 -13.22 15.78 2.00
N LYS A 55 -12.52 16.29 0.97
CA LYS A 55 -12.94 17.51 0.25
C LYS A 55 -13.66 17.27 -1.08
N THR A 56 -13.69 16.04 -1.60
CA THR A 56 -14.35 15.76 -2.89
C THR A 56 -15.86 15.52 -2.74
N ALA A 57 -16.33 15.12 -1.56
CA ALA A 57 -17.77 14.93 -1.30
C ALA A 57 -18.55 16.25 -1.13
N ASP A 58 -17.90 17.36 -0.77
CA ASP A 58 -18.56 18.66 -0.56
C ASP A 58 -18.76 19.47 -1.86
N LYS A 59 -17.95 19.21 -2.90
CA LYS A 59 -18.02 19.96 -4.18
C LYS A 59 -19.23 19.58 -5.06
N LEU A 60 -19.95 18.50 -4.76
CA LEU A 60 -21.10 18.02 -5.54
C LEU A 60 -22.45 18.27 -4.87
N ARG A 61 -22.49 18.92 -3.69
CA ARG A 61 -23.74 19.30 -2.98
C ARG A 61 -24.21 20.73 -3.24
N GLY A 62 -23.62 21.44 -4.21
CA GLY A 62 -23.85 22.87 -4.44
C GLY A 62 -24.61 23.26 -5.72
N LEU A 63 -25.22 22.33 -6.45
CA LEU A 63 -25.85 22.62 -7.76
C LEU A 63 -27.30 22.15 -7.93
N GLY A 64 -28.09 22.04 -6.86
CA GLY A 64 -29.57 22.08 -6.97
C GLY A 64 -30.22 21.23 -8.08
N TYR A 65 -29.91 19.93 -8.16
CA TYR A 65 -30.59 18.99 -9.05
C TYR A 65 -31.24 17.85 -8.25
N ILE A 66 -32.22 18.20 -7.42
CA ILE A 66 -33.31 17.30 -7.02
C ILE A 66 -34.57 18.19 -6.96
N GLU A 67 -35.61 17.81 -7.71
CA GLU A 67 -36.94 18.45 -7.69
C GLU A 67 -37.64 18.26 -6.33
#